data_AF-A0A430Q0L6-F1
#
_entry.id   AF-A0A430Q0L6-F1
#
_cell.length_a   1.000
_cell.length_b   1.000
_cell.length_c   1.000
_cell.angle_alpha   90.00
_cell.angle_beta   90.00
_cell.angle_gamma   90.00
#
_symmetry.space_group_name_H-M   'P 1'
#
loop_
_entity.id
_entity.type
_entity.pdbx_description
1 polymer ?
#
loop_
_entity_poly.entity_id
_entity_poly.type
_entity_poly.pdbx_seq_one_letter_code
_entity_poly.pdbx_strand_id
1 'polypeptide(L)'
;IGYACTLINFFLNCYYTVILAWAFHFIFSSFTSQLPWTRCDQSWNTPACRVFTNQPINSSIIENTTHMSNNSLITVDATTEYWE
;
A
#
# COMPACT_ATOMS: atom_id res chain seq x y z
N ILE A 1 11.15 -38.17 15.85
CA ILE A 1 11.87 -37.44 14.76
C ILE A 1 11.02 -37.30 13.50
N GLY A 2 10.48 -38.38 12.90
CA GLY A 2 9.71 -38.32 11.66
C GLY A 2 8.46 -37.42 11.72
N TYR A 3 7.61 -37.62 12.72
CA TYR A 3 6.37 -36.83 12.88
C TYR A 3 6.63 -35.33 13.09
N ALA A 4 7.67 -34.98 13.83
CA ALA A 4 8.05 -33.58 14.03
C ALA A 4 8.47 -32.94 12.69
N CYS A 5 9.29 -33.64 11.90
CA CYS A 5 9.72 -33.17 10.58
C CYS A 5 8.53 -33.01 9.61
N THR A 6 7.59 -33.97 9.59
CA THR A 6 6.41 -33.88 8.71
C THR A 6 5.51 -32.71 9.09
N LEU A 7 5.31 -32.44 10.38
CA LEU A 7 4.52 -31.30 10.84
C LEU A 7 5.19 -29.97 10.49
N ILE A 8 6.51 -29.85 10.72
CA ILE A 8 7.28 -28.66 10.34
C ILE A 8 7.17 -28.41 8.83
N ASN A 9 7.32 -29.45 8.00
CA ASN A 9 7.23 -29.32 6.55
C ASN A 9 5.81 -28.94 6.10
N PHE A 10 4.76 -29.46 6.75
CA PHE A 10 3.38 -29.06 6.46
C PHE A 10 3.14 -27.57 6.72
N PHE A 11 3.55 -27.06 7.89
CA PHE A 11 3.43 -25.63 8.20
C PHE A 11 4.22 -24.76 7.24
N LEU A 12 5.43 -25.21 6.86
CA LEU A 12 6.28 -24.51 5.91
C LEU A 12 5.61 -24.43 4.53
N ASN A 13 5.03 -25.52 4.03
CA ASN A 13 4.32 -25.54 2.75
C ASN A 13 3.11 -24.59 2.76
N CYS A 14 2.25 -24.65 3.80
CA CYS A 14 1.12 -23.73 3.89
C CYS A 14 1.58 -22.27 3.88
N TYR A 15 2.60 -21.94 4.68
CA TYR A 15 3.17 -20.59 4.72
C TYR A 15 3.71 -20.14 3.35
N TYR A 16 4.49 -20.98 2.67
CA TYR A 16 5.03 -20.64 1.35
C TYR A 16 3.96 -20.51 0.28
N THR A 17 2.92 -21.34 0.28
CA THR A 17 1.83 -21.22 -0.70
C THR A 17 1.09 -19.88 -0.60
N VAL A 18 0.94 -19.33 0.61
CA VAL A 18 0.35 -17.99 0.82
C VAL A 18 1.24 -16.91 0.22
N ILE A 19 2.56 -16.96 0.47
CA ILE A 19 3.51 -15.99 -0.11
C ILE A 19 3.49 -16.06 -1.65
N LEU A 20 3.50 -17.27 -2.21
CA LEU A 20 3.44 -17.47 -3.65
C LEU A 20 2.13 -16.94 -4.24
N ALA A 21 0.99 -17.16 -3.56
CA ALA A 21 -0.29 -16.62 -3.99
C ALA A 21 -0.27 -15.09 -4.07
N TRP A 22 0.30 -14.42 -3.06
CA TRP A 22 0.54 -12.97 -3.10
C TRP A 22 1.43 -12.56 -4.27
N ALA A 23 2.55 -13.25 -4.48
CA ALA A 23 3.44 -12.95 -5.61
C ALA A 23 2.73 -13.07 -6.97
N PHE A 24 1.92 -14.12 -7.17
CA PHE A 24 1.11 -14.27 -8.39
C PHE A 24 0.11 -13.13 -8.56
N HIS A 25 -0.58 -12.72 -7.49
CA HIS A 25 -1.51 -11.59 -7.52
C HIS A 25 -0.83 -10.30 -8.04
N PHE A 26 0.37 -9.98 -7.54
CA PHE A 26 1.12 -8.82 -8.03
C PHE A 26 1.62 -8.97 -9.46
N ILE A 27 2.06 -10.17 -9.86
CA ILE A 27 2.51 -10.43 -11.23
C ILE A 27 1.37 -10.17 -12.21
N PHE A 28 0.18 -10.76 -11.98
CA PHE A 28 -0.96 -10.55 -12.87
C PHE A 28 -1.42 -9.10 -12.87
N SER A 29 -1.46 -8.46 -11.70
CA SER A 29 -1.80 -7.05 -11.58
C SER A 29 -0.77 -6.13 -12.25
N SER A 30 0.47 -6.58 -12.48
CA SER A 30 1.50 -5.78 -13.17
C SER A 30 1.30 -5.72 -14.69
N PHE A 31 0.42 -6.54 -15.27
CA PHE A 31 0.08 -6.46 -16.69
C PHE A 31 -0.97 -5.37 -17.01
N THR A 32 -1.36 -4.57 -16.01
CA THR A 32 -2.21 -3.39 -16.21
C THR A 32 -1.38 -2.14 -16.51
N SER A 33 -1.96 -1.17 -17.23
CA SER A 33 -1.29 0.10 -17.55
C SER A 33 -1.15 1.02 -16.33
N GLN A 34 -2.07 0.91 -15.36
CA GLN A 34 -2.09 1.73 -14.16
C GLN A 34 -2.41 0.86 -12.94
N LEU A 35 -1.42 0.73 -12.05
CA LEU A 35 -1.49 -0.16 -10.90
C LEU A 35 -2.32 0.52 -9.79
N PRO A 36 -3.26 -0.18 -9.14
CA PRO A 36 -4.21 0.45 -8.23
C PRO A 36 -3.57 1.02 -6.95
N TRP A 37 -2.46 0.43 -6.49
CA TRP A 37 -1.69 0.91 -5.33
C TRP A 37 -0.75 2.09 -5.66
N THR A 38 -0.86 2.70 -6.84
CA THR A 38 -0.06 3.89 -7.19
C THR A 38 -0.85 5.19 -7.05
N ARG A 39 -2.13 5.12 -6.68
CA ARG A 39 -3.03 6.27 -6.64
C ARG A 39 -3.92 6.28 -5.41
N CYS A 40 -4.28 7.50 -5.03
CA CYS A 40 -5.15 7.77 -3.90
C CYS A 40 -6.66 7.81 -4.25
N ASP A 41 -7.06 7.43 -5.46
CA ASP A 41 -8.46 7.56 -5.96
C ASP A 41 -9.30 6.28 -5.83
N GLN A 42 -9.06 5.52 -4.77
CA GLN A 42 -9.64 4.19 -4.61
C GLN A 42 -10.41 4.06 -3.30
N SER A 43 -11.39 3.14 -3.28
CA SER A 43 -12.36 2.99 -2.18
C SER A 43 -11.77 2.63 -0.82
N TRP A 44 -10.58 2.02 -0.78
CA TRP A 44 -9.88 1.68 0.46
C TRP A 44 -9.00 2.81 0.99
N ASN A 45 -8.78 3.88 0.22
CA ASN A 45 -7.87 4.94 0.64
C ASN A 45 -8.53 5.91 1.63
N THR A 46 -7.75 6.41 2.57
CA THR A 46 -8.21 7.43 3.51
C THR A 46 -8.00 8.85 2.95
N PRO A 47 -8.63 9.89 3.55
CA PRO A 47 -8.38 11.28 3.17
C PRO A 47 -6.91 11.72 3.35
N ALA A 48 -6.10 10.96 4.10
CA ALA A 48 -4.69 11.23 4.32
C ALA A 48 -3.78 10.71 3.18
N CYS A 49 -4.30 9.92 2.24
CA CYS A 49 -3.52 9.37 1.14
C CYS A 49 -2.94 10.48 0.25
N ARG A 50 -1.62 10.46 -0.02
CA ARG A 50 -0.97 11.36 -0.97
C ARG A 50 0.01 10.61 -1.87
N VAL A 51 -0.10 10.81 -3.18
CA VAL A 51 0.88 10.33 -4.16
C VAL A 51 2.09 11.26 -4.13
N PHE A 52 3.30 10.72 -4.03
CA PHE A 52 4.54 11.50 -4.16
C PHE A 52 4.70 12.02 -5.59
N THR A 53 4.09 13.16 -5.88
CA THR A 53 4.35 13.90 -7.11
C THR A 53 5.43 14.94 -6.84
N ASN A 54 6.51 14.96 -7.64
CA ASN A 54 7.51 16.04 -7.66
C ASN A 54 6.93 17.37 -8.20
N GLN A 55 5.64 17.62 -8.03
CA GLN A 55 5.00 18.88 -8.36
C GLN A 55 5.42 19.89 -7.30
N PRO A 56 6.06 21.01 -7.66
CA PRO A 56 6.22 22.11 -6.73
C PRO A 56 4.82 22.50 -6.27
N ILE A 57 4.61 22.56 -4.96
CA ILE A 57 3.41 23.17 -4.39
C ILE A 57 3.41 24.60 -4.94
N ASN A 58 2.57 24.87 -5.95
CA ASN A 58 2.27 26.24 -6.35
C ASN A 58 1.53 26.85 -5.17
N SER A 59 2.29 27.58 -4.35
CA SER A 59 1.87 28.25 -3.12
C SER A 59 0.82 29.35 -3.35
N SER A 60 0.28 29.48 -4.56
CA SER A 60 -0.75 30.45 -4.92
C SER A 60 -2.19 30.05 -4.58
N ILE A 61 -2.43 28.87 -3.97
CA ILE A 61 -3.75 28.48 -3.44
C ILE A 61 -3.85 28.75 -1.92
N ILE A 62 -2.86 29.41 -1.31
CA ILE A 62 -2.96 29.90 0.07
C ILE A 62 -3.72 31.24 0.05
N GLU A 63 -4.98 31.22 -0.38
CA GLU A 63 -5.92 32.30 -0.12
C GLU A 63 -6.92 31.83 0.96
N ASN A 64 -6.61 32.25 2.20
CA ASN A 64 -7.57 32.46 3.29
C ASN A 64 -8.17 31.24 4.01
N THR A 65 -7.35 30.26 4.42
CA THR A 65 -7.70 29.36 5.54
C THR A 65 -6.65 29.47 6.65
N THR A 66 -6.96 30.26 7.68
CA THR A 66 -6.18 30.40 8.93
C THR A 66 -6.31 29.19 9.87
N HIS A 67 -6.55 27.99 9.34
CA HIS A 67 -6.26 26.76 10.08
C HIS A 67 -4.93 26.21 9.59
N MET A 68 -3.83 26.78 10.11
CA MET A 68 -2.60 26.02 10.28
C MET A 68 -2.96 24.86 11.21
N SER A 69 -3.38 23.73 10.64
CA SER A 69 -3.28 22.48 11.37
C SER A 69 -1.78 22.24 11.56
N ASN A 70 -1.30 22.48 12.78
CA ASN A 70 -0.06 21.92 13.31
C ASN A 70 -0.15 20.38 13.34
N ASN A 71 -0.38 19.79 12.19
CA ASN A 71 -0.10 18.40 11.97
C ASN A 71 1.13 18.43 11.09
N SER A 72 2.25 17.92 11.60
CA SER A 72 3.04 17.02 10.77
C SER A 72 2.05 16.16 10.00
N LEU A 73 1.76 16.51 8.74
CA LEU A 73 0.73 15.86 7.96
C LEU A 73 1.22 14.42 7.82
N ILE A 74 0.65 13.50 8.60
CA ILE A 74 0.94 12.08 8.47
C ILE A 74 0.29 11.69 7.14
N THR A 75 1.01 11.95 6.05
CA THR A 75 0.65 11.51 4.72
C THR A 75 1.08 10.08 4.57
N VAL A 76 0.14 9.23 4.20
CA VAL A 76 0.37 7.82 3.89
C VAL A 76 0.27 7.62 2.38
N ASP A 77 1.07 6.72 1.83
CA ASP A 77 1.05 6.43 0.40
C ASP A 77 0.03 5.32 0.09
N ALA A 78 -0.47 5.31 -1.15
CA ALA A 78 -1.45 4.34 -1.63
C ALA A 78 -0.97 2.88 -1.51
N THR A 79 0.34 2.65 -1.57
CA THR A 79 0.93 1.31 -1.37
C THR A 79 0.85 0.83 0.07
N THR A 80 0.89 1.75 1.04
CA THR A 80 0.84 1.43 2.46
C THR A 80 -0.60 1.16 2.88
N GLU A 81 -1.55 2.01 2.47
CA GLU A 81 -2.98 1.86 2.79
C GLU A 81 -3.63 0.63 2.13
N TYR A 82 -3.03 0.06 1.08
CA TYR A 82 -3.59 -1.13 0.44
C TYR A 82 -3.60 -2.37 1.35
N TRP A 83 -2.77 -2.38 2.41
CA TRP A 83 -2.64 -3.49 3.34
C TRP A 83 -3.25 -3.24 4.71
N GLU A 84 -3.73 -2.03 4.95
CA GLU A 84 -4.37 -1.61 6.21
C GLU A 84 -5.86 -1.98 6.22
#